data_AF-A0A2V6B287-F1
#
_entry.id   AF-A0A2V6B287-F1
#
_cell.length_a   1.000
_cell.length_b   1.000
_cell.length_c   1.000
_cell.angle_alpha   90.00
_cell.angle_beta   90.00
_cell.angle_gamma   90.00
#
_symmetry.space_group_name_H-M   'P 1'
#
loop_
_entity.id
_entity.type
_entity.pdbx_description
1 polymer ?
#
loop_
_entity_poly.entity_id
_entity_poly.type
_entity_poly.pdbx_seq_one_letter_code
_entity_poly.pdbx_strand_id
1 'polypeptide(L)'
;MSTPLALATVTAVLQNFIQNSITDHDLATTLGGNITVSAEPPDRIDNGASSPDRINLFLFQATENQGWRNVALPSRNPTGDRISNPPLALDLSYLLTAYGSGPLHAEALLGLAMFVLHEMPVLTRDVIRAVTVTPAQPPLLAGLQASQLADQIEQIKVAPQVMSVEEISKIWSALQSQYRPTAVYKASVVLVESQRSVRPTLPVRTRNLKVIPFERPMIELLQSQENNAAPILPDQLILAGYNLVIDGHQLRGETTVVLIDDDHEITPNDDQVTPSRIILPLPADLQPGLHAVQVAHRIAFDPDAPMDTRRGLESNVAAFVLVPEIVTSPATAARASAASLTINPAVGPTQRASLLVGRGTITVAARPPADPPSTTLEFTVPEDFATGANQLLRVQIDGAESPLEVDANGLYVDPRIEITP
;
A
#
# COMPACT_ATOMS: atom_id res chain seq x y z
N MET A 1 -30.71 13.99 6.24
CA MET A 1 -29.99 12.96 5.44
C MET A 1 -30.86 11.74 5.33
N SER A 2 -30.92 11.11 4.14
CA SER A 2 -31.97 10.14 3.85
C SER A 2 -31.55 8.69 4.13
N THR A 3 -32.52 7.81 4.39
CA THR A 3 -32.31 6.38 4.62
C THR A 3 -32.34 5.59 3.31
N PRO A 4 -32.00 4.29 3.28
CA PRO A 4 -32.05 3.50 2.05
C PRO A 4 -33.43 3.45 1.35
N LEU A 5 -34.52 3.76 2.07
CA LEU A 5 -35.87 3.87 1.50
C LEU A 5 -36.08 5.13 0.65
N ALA A 6 -35.08 6.01 0.57
CA ALA A 6 -35.10 7.21 -0.25
C ALA A 6 -35.43 6.94 -1.71
N LEU A 7 -34.84 5.90 -2.31
CA LEU A 7 -35.07 5.58 -3.73
C LEU A 7 -36.53 5.22 -3.99
N ALA A 8 -37.12 4.38 -3.14
CA ALA A 8 -38.53 4.03 -3.22
C ALA A 8 -39.42 5.27 -3.00
N THR A 9 -38.99 6.18 -2.13
CA THR A 9 -39.71 7.43 -1.84
C THR A 9 -39.71 8.34 -3.07
N VAL A 10 -38.59 8.50 -3.77
CA VAL A 10 -38.52 9.26 -5.04
C VAL A 10 -39.50 8.70 -6.06
N THR A 11 -39.49 7.38 -6.27
CA THR A 11 -40.41 6.72 -7.21
C THR A 11 -41.86 6.96 -6.82
N ALA A 12 -42.22 6.78 -5.54
CA ALA A 12 -43.58 7.00 -5.05
C ALA A 12 -44.05 8.45 -5.21
N VAL A 13 -43.16 9.42 -4.98
CA VAL A 13 -43.45 10.85 -5.20
C VAL A 13 -43.76 11.12 -6.66
N LEU A 14 -42.95 10.59 -7.58
CA LEU A 14 -43.16 10.76 -9.03
C LEU A 14 -44.47 10.10 -9.47
N GLN A 15 -44.79 8.89 -8.97
CA GLN A 15 -46.06 8.22 -9.26
C GLN A 15 -47.26 9.03 -8.76
N ASN A 16 -47.21 9.52 -7.52
CA ASN A 16 -48.29 10.32 -6.93
C ASN A 16 -48.53 11.59 -7.75
N PHE A 17 -47.46 12.26 -8.18
CA PHE A 17 -47.56 13.47 -8.99
C PHE A 17 -48.19 13.21 -10.36
N ILE A 18 -47.77 12.16 -11.07
CA ILE A 18 -48.39 11.76 -12.34
C ILE A 18 -49.86 11.38 -12.10
N GLN A 19 -50.17 10.64 -11.03
CA GLN A 19 -51.53 10.24 -10.71
C GLN A 19 -52.45 11.44 -10.45
N ASN A 20 -52.01 12.43 -9.67
CA ASN A 20 -52.78 13.63 -9.40
C ASN A 20 -52.99 14.44 -10.69
N SER A 21 -51.96 14.55 -11.53
CA SER A 21 -52.07 15.29 -12.79
C SER A 21 -53.08 14.68 -13.77
N ILE A 22 -53.22 13.35 -13.77
CA ILE A 22 -54.25 12.64 -14.56
C ILE A 22 -55.65 13.04 -14.09
N THR A 23 -55.84 13.15 -12.77
CA THR A 23 -57.09 13.60 -12.17
C THR A 23 -57.37 15.08 -12.45
N ASP A 24 -56.36 15.94 -12.31
CA ASP A 24 -56.49 17.39 -12.50
C ASP A 24 -56.84 17.78 -13.95
N HIS A 25 -56.35 17.01 -14.94
CA HIS A 25 -56.63 17.23 -16.36
C HIS A 25 -57.83 16.43 -16.90
N ASP A 26 -58.56 15.73 -16.02
CA ASP A 26 -59.73 14.90 -16.35
C ASP A 26 -59.50 13.95 -17.55
N LEU A 27 -58.31 13.36 -17.62
CA LEU A 27 -57.92 12.52 -18.74
C LEU A 27 -58.66 11.18 -18.76
N ALA A 28 -59.05 10.69 -17.59
CA ALA A 28 -59.82 9.45 -17.47
C ALA A 28 -61.19 9.55 -18.16
N THR A 29 -61.86 10.70 -18.08
CA THR A 29 -63.14 10.92 -18.78
C THR A 29 -62.91 11.10 -20.29
N THR A 30 -61.84 11.79 -20.67
CA THR A 30 -61.48 12.06 -22.06
C THR A 30 -61.13 10.78 -22.83
N LEU A 31 -60.39 9.86 -22.18
CA LEU A 31 -60.01 8.56 -22.75
C LEU A 31 -61.06 7.47 -22.49
N GLY A 32 -62.11 7.75 -21.70
CA GLY A 32 -63.22 6.84 -21.46
C GLY A 32 -62.88 5.61 -20.61
N GLY A 33 -61.90 5.71 -19.72
CA GLY A 33 -61.42 4.58 -18.92
C GLY A 33 -60.56 4.98 -17.71
N ASN A 34 -60.30 4.00 -16.85
CA ASN A 34 -59.40 4.19 -15.71
C ASN A 34 -57.94 4.10 -16.19
N ILE A 35 -57.16 5.12 -15.82
CA ILE A 35 -55.72 5.17 -16.10
C ILE A 35 -54.96 4.75 -14.85
N THR A 36 -54.05 3.79 -14.99
CA THR A 36 -53.23 3.29 -13.88
C THR A 36 -51.81 3.83 -13.94
N VAL A 37 -51.28 4.34 -12.83
CA VAL A 37 -49.85 4.68 -12.70
C VAL A 37 -49.11 3.57 -11.95
N SER A 38 -48.11 2.95 -12.58
CA SER A 38 -47.32 1.86 -11.99
C SER A 38 -45.82 2.14 -12.02
N ALA A 39 -45.04 1.37 -11.25
CA ALA A 39 -43.58 1.38 -11.25
C ALA A 39 -43.06 -0.06 -11.30
N GLU A 40 -43.59 -0.83 -12.26
CA GLU A 40 -43.33 -2.25 -12.42
C GLU A 40 -42.30 -2.48 -13.53
N PRO A 41 -41.50 -3.56 -13.44
CA PRO A 41 -40.73 -4.06 -14.57
C PRO A 41 -41.62 -4.29 -15.82
N PRO A 42 -41.24 -3.82 -17.02
CA PRO A 42 -42.06 -3.93 -18.23
C PRO A 42 -42.43 -5.35 -18.68
N ASP A 43 -41.74 -6.38 -18.19
CA ASP A 43 -42.04 -7.81 -18.41
C ASP A 43 -43.22 -8.31 -17.57
N ARG A 44 -43.51 -7.65 -16.43
CA ARG A 44 -44.63 -8.02 -15.54
C ARG A 44 -45.96 -7.37 -15.92
N ILE A 45 -45.92 -6.43 -16.86
CA ILE A 45 -47.11 -5.72 -17.33
C ILE A 45 -47.81 -6.61 -18.35
N ASP A 46 -49.06 -7.00 -18.05
CA ASP A 46 -49.89 -7.70 -19.01
C ASP A 46 -50.17 -6.80 -20.22
N ASN A 47 -49.93 -7.36 -21.41
CA ASN A 47 -50.07 -6.71 -22.71
C ASN A 47 -51.17 -7.37 -23.56
N GLY A 48 -52.08 -8.14 -22.96
CA GLY A 48 -53.20 -8.78 -23.64
C GLY A 48 -54.16 -7.78 -24.30
N ALA A 49 -55.10 -8.32 -25.10
CA ALA A 49 -56.05 -7.54 -25.90
C ALA A 49 -57.00 -6.62 -25.11
N SER A 50 -57.03 -6.71 -23.78
CA SER A 50 -57.84 -5.88 -22.87
C SER A 50 -56.97 -5.11 -21.86
N SER A 51 -55.72 -4.78 -22.23
CA SER A 51 -54.83 -4.03 -21.35
C SER A 51 -55.36 -2.61 -21.10
N PRO A 52 -55.48 -2.17 -19.84
CA PRO A 52 -55.96 -0.82 -19.54
C PRO A 52 -54.93 0.25 -19.89
N ASP A 53 -55.40 1.49 -20.03
CA ASP A 53 -54.55 2.68 -20.13
C ASP A 53 -53.63 2.77 -18.90
N ARG A 54 -52.32 2.89 -19.14
CA ARG A 54 -51.32 2.86 -18.07
C ARG A 54 -50.11 3.72 -18.39
N ILE A 55 -49.61 4.41 -17.37
CA ILE A 55 -48.30 5.06 -17.38
C ILE A 55 -47.41 4.31 -16.40
N ASN A 56 -46.27 3.82 -16.87
CA ASN A 56 -45.33 3.07 -16.05
C ASN A 56 -44.01 3.84 -15.91
N LEU A 57 -43.53 3.94 -14.68
CA LEU A 57 -42.27 4.60 -14.34
C LEU A 57 -41.28 3.57 -13.79
N PHE A 58 -40.44 3.02 -14.65
CA PHE A 58 -39.52 1.94 -14.29
C PHE A 58 -38.11 2.48 -14.00
N LEU A 59 -37.61 2.27 -12.78
CA LEU A 59 -36.21 2.57 -12.44
C LEU A 59 -35.29 1.50 -13.05
N PHE A 60 -34.63 1.83 -14.16
CA PHE A 60 -33.79 0.85 -14.89
C PHE A 60 -32.30 0.96 -14.56
N GLN A 61 -31.85 2.10 -14.01
CA GLN A 61 -30.45 2.31 -13.70
C GLN A 61 -30.29 3.23 -12.48
N ALA A 62 -29.41 2.86 -11.56
CA ALA A 62 -28.92 3.73 -10.50
C ALA A 62 -27.40 3.87 -10.63
N THR A 63 -26.89 5.10 -10.69
CA THR A 63 -25.46 5.38 -10.84
C THR A 63 -24.98 6.33 -9.77
N GLU A 64 -23.68 6.30 -9.46
CA GLU A 64 -23.10 7.28 -8.55
C GLU A 64 -23.06 8.67 -9.19
N ASN A 65 -23.48 9.68 -8.41
CA ASN A 65 -23.44 11.06 -8.85
C ASN A 65 -21.99 11.54 -9.00
N GLN A 66 -21.63 12.02 -10.19
CA GLN A 66 -20.25 12.42 -10.52
C GLN A 66 -19.74 13.61 -9.69
N GLY A 67 -20.63 14.51 -9.26
CA GLY A 67 -20.28 15.67 -8.45
C GLY A 67 -20.03 15.31 -6.98
N TRP A 68 -20.73 14.30 -6.46
CA TRP A 68 -20.68 13.93 -5.04
C TRP A 68 -19.80 12.71 -4.72
N ARG A 69 -19.49 11.85 -5.71
CA ARG A 69 -18.71 10.61 -5.48
C ARG A 69 -17.33 10.82 -4.82
N ASN A 70 -16.74 12.00 -4.98
CA ASN A 70 -15.39 12.32 -4.48
C ASN A 70 -15.40 13.20 -3.21
N VAL A 71 -16.57 13.50 -2.64
CA VAL A 71 -16.67 14.37 -1.45
C VAL A 71 -16.05 13.69 -0.23
N ALA A 72 -16.28 12.38 -0.06
CA ALA A 72 -15.62 11.59 0.98
C ALA A 72 -15.84 10.08 0.75
N LEU A 73 -14.89 9.27 1.24
CA LEU A 73 -15.00 7.81 1.28
C LEU A 73 -15.23 7.33 2.72
N PRO A 74 -15.94 6.20 2.92
CA PRO A 74 -16.09 5.62 4.25
C PRO A 74 -14.72 5.28 4.83
N SER A 75 -14.34 5.95 5.92
CA SER A 75 -13.05 5.76 6.57
C SER A 75 -13.18 4.94 7.85
N ARG A 76 -12.14 4.15 8.13
CA ARG A 76 -12.04 3.29 9.32
C ARG A 76 -10.70 3.53 10.01
N ASN A 77 -10.68 3.33 11.32
CA ASN A 77 -9.44 3.36 12.09
C ASN A 77 -8.67 2.01 11.96
N PRO A 78 -7.44 1.92 12.48
CA PRO A 78 -6.66 0.67 12.46
C PRO A 78 -7.33 -0.52 13.15
N THR A 79 -8.27 -0.28 14.09
CA THR A 79 -9.04 -1.34 14.77
C THR A 79 -10.31 -1.74 14.01
N GLY A 80 -10.58 -1.13 12.84
CA GLY A 80 -11.74 -1.42 12.00
C GLY A 80 -13.02 -0.64 12.34
N ASP A 81 -13.01 0.18 13.39
CA ASP A 81 -14.12 1.05 13.75
C ASP A 81 -14.34 2.14 12.70
N ARG A 82 -15.59 2.55 12.51
CA ARG A 82 -15.95 3.57 11.52
C ARG A 82 -15.70 4.98 12.07
N ILE A 83 -15.02 5.81 11.28
CA ILE A 83 -14.70 7.20 11.62
C ILE A 83 -15.66 8.19 10.92
N SER A 84 -16.11 7.87 9.70
CA SER A 84 -16.99 8.74 8.91
C SER A 84 -18.15 7.97 8.27
N ASN A 85 -19.29 8.66 8.07
CA ASN A 85 -20.44 8.19 7.30
C ASN A 85 -20.70 9.14 6.13
N PRO A 86 -19.89 9.14 5.06
CA PRO A 86 -20.24 9.95 3.90
C PRO A 86 -21.52 9.41 3.24
N PRO A 87 -22.39 10.31 2.70
CA PRO A 87 -23.59 9.88 2.01
C PRO A 87 -23.24 9.20 0.68
N LEU A 88 -23.95 8.11 0.38
CA LEU A 88 -23.99 7.51 -0.95
C LEU A 88 -24.87 8.38 -1.85
N ALA A 89 -24.24 9.06 -2.80
CA ALA A 89 -24.91 9.97 -3.73
C ALA A 89 -25.25 9.26 -5.03
N LEU A 90 -26.55 9.19 -5.34
CA LEU A 90 -27.09 8.44 -6.46
C LEU A 90 -27.86 9.34 -7.42
N ASP A 91 -27.70 9.00 -8.69
CA ASP A 91 -28.52 9.46 -9.79
C ASP A 91 -29.40 8.29 -10.26
N LEU A 92 -30.71 8.53 -10.32
CA LEU A 92 -31.71 7.52 -10.65
C LEU A 92 -32.25 7.77 -12.06
N SER A 93 -32.09 6.82 -12.96
CA SER A 93 -32.60 6.90 -14.33
C SER A 93 -33.88 6.08 -14.47
N TYR A 94 -34.95 6.76 -14.86
CA TYR A 94 -36.29 6.21 -15.03
C TYR A 94 -36.67 6.10 -16.51
N LEU A 95 -37.29 4.99 -16.85
CA LEU A 95 -37.93 4.72 -18.13
C LEU A 95 -39.44 5.00 -17.95
N LEU A 96 -39.91 6.09 -18.54
CA LEU A 96 -41.32 6.46 -18.57
C LEU A 96 -41.96 5.85 -19.81
N THR A 97 -42.87 4.89 -19.63
CA THR A 97 -43.51 4.16 -20.74
C THR A 97 -45.02 4.29 -20.67
N ALA A 98 -45.66 4.47 -21.83
CA ALA A 98 -47.11 4.60 -21.93
C ALA A 98 -47.73 3.39 -22.64
N TYR A 99 -48.83 2.89 -22.09
CA TYR A 99 -49.64 1.81 -22.62
C TYR A 99 -51.05 2.36 -22.86
N GLY A 100 -51.56 2.17 -24.07
CA GLY A 100 -52.90 2.62 -24.46
C GLY A 100 -53.79 1.44 -24.80
N SER A 101 -55.05 1.47 -24.35
CA SER A 101 -56.08 0.51 -24.75
C SER A 101 -56.67 0.79 -26.13
N GLY A 102 -56.49 2.00 -26.64
CA GLY A 102 -57.02 2.48 -27.91
C GLY A 102 -56.01 3.28 -28.76
N PRO A 103 -56.37 3.64 -30.00
CA PRO A 103 -55.51 4.45 -30.86
C PRO A 103 -55.26 5.82 -30.23
N LEU A 104 -54.02 6.32 -30.31
CA LEU A 104 -53.57 7.62 -29.77
C LEU A 104 -53.57 7.75 -28.23
N HIS A 105 -54.07 6.77 -27.49
CA HIS A 105 -54.09 6.81 -26.03
C HIS A 105 -52.67 6.84 -25.46
N ALA A 106 -51.76 6.00 -25.99
CA ALA A 106 -50.39 5.94 -25.51
C ALA A 106 -49.63 7.26 -25.74
N GLU A 107 -49.84 7.90 -26.89
CA GLU A 107 -49.26 9.20 -27.23
C GLU A 107 -49.81 10.33 -26.33
N ALA A 108 -51.13 10.33 -26.08
CA ALA A 108 -51.77 11.31 -25.20
C ALA A 108 -51.25 11.17 -23.75
N LEU A 109 -51.18 9.94 -23.23
CA LEU A 109 -50.67 9.64 -21.90
C LEU A 109 -49.19 10.02 -21.75
N LEU A 110 -48.36 9.68 -22.74
CA LEU A 110 -46.95 10.05 -22.74
C LEU A 110 -46.78 11.58 -22.77
N GLY A 111 -47.55 12.27 -23.61
CA GLY A 111 -47.55 13.73 -23.71
C GLY A 111 -47.87 14.41 -22.38
N LEU A 112 -48.91 13.95 -21.67
CA LEU A 112 -49.25 14.45 -20.34
C LEU A 112 -48.09 14.21 -19.36
N ALA A 113 -47.61 12.98 -19.25
CA ALA A 113 -46.57 12.68 -18.27
C ALA A 113 -45.29 13.48 -18.53
N MET A 114 -44.93 13.69 -19.80
CA MET A 114 -43.79 14.53 -20.16
C MET A 114 -44.01 16.00 -19.79
N PHE A 115 -45.21 16.54 -20.03
CA PHE A 115 -45.58 17.90 -19.64
C PHE A 115 -45.49 18.10 -18.13
N VAL A 116 -46.03 17.15 -17.36
CA VAL A 116 -46.05 17.19 -15.90
C VAL A 116 -44.64 17.15 -15.30
N LEU A 117 -43.76 16.31 -15.85
CA LEU A 117 -42.35 16.27 -15.43
C LEU A 117 -41.55 17.50 -15.90
N HIS A 118 -42.01 18.20 -16.93
CA HIS A 118 -41.41 19.46 -17.38
C HIS A 118 -41.79 20.64 -16.46
N GLU A 119 -43.05 20.70 -16.02
CA GLU A 119 -43.54 21.71 -15.09
C GLU A 119 -42.98 21.52 -13.67
N MET A 120 -42.50 20.31 -13.34
CA MET A 120 -41.89 19.98 -12.05
C MET A 120 -40.42 19.54 -12.19
N PRO A 121 -39.50 20.45 -12.54
CA PRO A 121 -38.07 20.13 -12.65
C PRO A 121 -37.40 19.88 -11.29
N VAL A 122 -38.05 20.26 -10.18
CA VAL A 122 -37.51 20.11 -8.82
C VAL A 122 -38.58 19.56 -7.88
N LEU A 123 -38.26 18.47 -7.18
CA LEU A 123 -39.07 17.91 -6.11
C LEU A 123 -38.85 18.74 -4.84
N THR A 124 -39.80 19.63 -4.53
CA THR A 124 -39.75 20.44 -3.33
C THR A 124 -40.00 19.59 -2.07
N ARG A 125 -39.51 20.08 -0.93
CA ARG A 125 -39.65 19.39 0.35
C ARG A 125 -41.11 19.19 0.77
N ASP A 126 -41.96 20.17 0.46
CA ASP A 126 -43.38 20.12 0.77
C ASP A 126 -44.09 19.05 -0.05
N VAL A 127 -43.75 18.90 -1.34
CA VAL A 127 -44.28 17.83 -2.20
C VAL A 127 -43.85 16.46 -1.67
N ILE A 128 -42.59 16.29 -1.28
CA ILE A 128 -42.10 15.02 -0.71
C ILE A 128 -42.83 14.68 0.60
N ARG A 129 -43.10 15.68 1.46
CA ARG A 129 -43.82 15.49 2.73
C ARG A 129 -45.33 15.26 2.53
N ALA A 130 -45.90 15.87 1.49
CA ALA A 130 -47.31 15.74 1.13
C ALA A 130 -47.66 14.35 0.57
N VAL A 131 -46.67 13.53 0.22
CA VAL A 131 -46.88 12.10 -0.06
C VAL A 131 -47.26 11.39 1.25
N THR A 132 -48.54 11.51 1.59
CA THR A 132 -49.20 10.79 2.67
C THR A 132 -49.55 9.41 2.17
N VAL A 133 -49.01 8.41 2.85
CA VAL A 133 -49.43 7.02 2.74
C VAL A 133 -50.88 6.97 3.22
N THR A 134 -51.81 6.58 2.36
CA THR A 134 -53.17 6.28 2.81
C THR A 134 -53.10 5.02 3.70
N PRO A 135 -53.83 4.98 4.83
CA PRO A 135 -53.67 3.97 5.89
C PRO A 135 -54.00 2.52 5.48
N ALA A 136 -54.40 2.28 4.23
CA ALA A 136 -54.69 0.96 3.66
C ALA A 136 -53.54 0.37 2.80
N GLN A 137 -52.37 1.01 2.78
CA GLN A 137 -51.27 0.64 1.88
C GLN A 137 -50.24 -0.33 2.52
N PRO A 138 -49.48 -1.08 1.70
CA PRO A 138 -48.48 -2.05 2.15
C PRO A 138 -47.44 -1.48 3.15
N PRO A 139 -46.86 -2.32 4.04
CA PRO A 139 -45.91 -1.88 5.08
C PRO A 139 -44.72 -1.04 4.57
N LEU A 140 -44.30 -1.27 3.32
CA LEU A 140 -43.21 -0.54 2.67
C LEU A 140 -43.54 0.95 2.51
N LEU A 141 -44.79 1.30 2.21
CA LEU A 141 -45.20 2.70 2.05
C LEU A 141 -45.13 3.46 3.37
N ALA A 142 -45.52 2.85 4.49
CA ALA A 142 -45.37 3.45 5.83
C ALA A 142 -43.90 3.81 6.16
N GLY A 143 -42.94 3.03 5.64
CA GLY A 143 -41.51 3.31 5.77
C GLY A 143 -40.99 4.48 4.92
N LEU A 144 -41.76 4.97 3.93
CA LEU A 144 -41.31 6.05 3.03
C LEU A 144 -41.26 7.41 3.74
N GLN A 145 -42.16 7.68 4.70
CA GLN A 145 -42.05 8.89 5.52
C GLN A 145 -40.84 8.85 6.46
N ALA A 146 -40.43 7.65 6.89
CA ALA A 146 -39.20 7.44 7.64
C ALA A 146 -37.92 7.55 6.77
N SER A 147 -38.05 7.77 5.46
CA SER A 147 -36.89 7.97 4.57
C SER A 147 -36.14 9.29 4.82
N GLN A 148 -36.79 10.28 5.44
CA GLN A 148 -36.23 11.61 5.70
C GLN A 148 -35.67 12.29 4.44
N LEU A 149 -36.21 11.92 3.26
CA LEU A 149 -35.77 12.44 1.96
C LEU A 149 -35.92 13.97 1.86
N ALA A 150 -36.99 14.52 2.43
CA ALA A 150 -37.23 15.96 2.47
C ALA A 150 -36.18 16.73 3.29
N ASP A 151 -35.50 16.07 4.23
CA ASP A 151 -34.49 16.68 5.11
C ASP A 151 -33.07 16.49 4.55
N GLN A 152 -32.95 16.08 3.29
CA GLN A 152 -31.70 16.09 2.56
C GLN A 152 -31.23 17.53 2.28
N ILE A 153 -29.90 17.71 2.23
CA ILE A 153 -29.26 19.00 1.92
C ILE A 153 -29.65 19.46 0.50
N GLU A 154 -29.40 18.62 -0.50
CA GLU A 154 -29.73 18.89 -1.90
C GLU A 154 -31.20 18.57 -2.21
N GLN A 155 -31.84 19.40 -3.02
CA GLN A 155 -33.15 19.09 -3.62
C GLN A 155 -33.00 18.17 -4.82
N ILE A 156 -33.96 17.28 -5.03
CA ILE A 156 -33.94 16.34 -6.15
C ILE A 156 -34.50 17.04 -7.38
N LYS A 157 -33.71 17.04 -8.45
CA LYS A 157 -34.06 17.61 -9.75
C LYS A 157 -34.41 16.48 -10.69
N VAL A 158 -35.48 16.65 -11.44
CA VAL A 158 -35.93 15.70 -12.47
C VAL A 158 -35.70 16.36 -13.81
N ALA A 159 -34.89 15.73 -14.66
CA ALA A 159 -34.56 16.26 -15.97
C ALA A 159 -34.71 15.18 -17.04
N PRO A 160 -35.14 15.53 -18.26
CA PRO A 160 -35.13 14.59 -19.38
C PRO A 160 -33.70 14.15 -19.67
N GLN A 161 -33.50 12.85 -19.90
CA GLN A 161 -32.24 12.28 -20.31
C GLN A 161 -32.37 11.84 -21.77
N VAL A 162 -31.59 12.46 -22.66
CA VAL A 162 -31.58 12.08 -24.06
C VAL A 162 -30.84 10.75 -24.20
N MET A 163 -31.49 9.78 -24.85
CA MET A 163 -30.90 8.50 -25.26
C MET A 163 -31.14 8.30 -26.75
N SER A 164 -30.20 7.62 -27.41
CA SER A 164 -30.34 7.23 -28.81
C SER A 164 -31.38 6.12 -28.97
N VAL A 165 -31.96 6.03 -30.17
CA VAL A 165 -32.90 4.96 -30.51
C VAL A 165 -32.27 3.57 -30.35
N GLU A 166 -30.97 3.44 -30.63
CA GLU A 166 -30.25 2.18 -30.46
C GLU A 166 -30.15 1.76 -28.99
N GLU A 167 -29.85 2.70 -28.08
CA GLU A 167 -29.80 2.43 -26.63
C GLU A 167 -31.17 2.03 -26.09
N ILE A 168 -32.22 2.76 -26.46
CA ILE A 168 -33.60 2.44 -26.06
C ILE A 168 -34.00 1.06 -26.60
N SER A 169 -33.68 0.75 -27.86
CA SER A 169 -33.94 -0.56 -28.47
C SER A 169 -33.21 -1.71 -27.75
N LYS A 170 -31.96 -1.50 -27.32
CA LYS A 170 -31.20 -2.46 -26.51
C LYS A 170 -31.85 -2.70 -25.14
N ILE A 171 -32.31 -1.64 -24.47
CA ILE A 171 -33.02 -1.75 -23.19
C ILE A 171 -34.29 -2.60 -23.36
N TRP A 172 -35.12 -2.28 -24.36
CA TRP A 172 -36.35 -3.04 -24.61
C TRP A 172 -36.09 -4.50 -25.00
N SER A 173 -35.04 -4.75 -25.78
CA SER A 173 -34.62 -6.12 -26.13
C SER A 173 -34.19 -6.91 -24.89
N ALA A 174 -33.45 -6.29 -23.97
CA ALA A 174 -33.01 -6.92 -22.72
C ALA A 174 -34.18 -7.20 -21.77
N LEU A 175 -35.20 -6.33 -21.77
CA LEU A 175 -36.43 -6.51 -21.00
C LEU A 175 -37.36 -7.61 -21.55
N GLN A 176 -37.08 -8.14 -22.74
CA GLN A 176 -37.90 -9.16 -23.41
C GLN A 176 -39.39 -8.77 -23.54
N SER A 177 -39.66 -7.46 -23.65
CA SER A 177 -41.01 -6.90 -23.73
C SER A 177 -41.23 -6.17 -25.07
N GLN A 178 -42.48 -5.96 -25.43
CA GLN A 178 -42.81 -5.29 -26.68
C GLN A 178 -42.54 -3.79 -26.57
N TYR A 179 -41.85 -3.22 -27.56
CA TYR A 179 -41.53 -1.80 -27.60
C TYR A 179 -42.79 -0.92 -27.48
N ARG A 180 -42.69 0.15 -26.68
CA ARG A 180 -43.76 1.13 -26.44
C ARG A 180 -43.23 2.58 -26.53
N PRO A 181 -44.11 3.56 -26.75
CA PRO A 181 -43.75 4.98 -26.60
C PRO A 181 -43.09 5.22 -25.25
N THR A 182 -41.88 5.78 -25.28
CA THR A 182 -40.98 5.86 -24.13
C THR A 182 -40.25 7.20 -24.08
N ALA A 183 -40.10 7.75 -22.88
CA ALA A 183 -39.20 8.85 -22.58
C ALA A 183 -38.31 8.48 -21.37
N VAL A 184 -37.11 9.07 -21.30
CA VAL A 184 -36.14 8.76 -20.22
C VAL A 184 -35.95 10.01 -19.37
N TYR A 185 -35.98 9.83 -18.05
CA TYR A 185 -35.79 10.90 -17.07
C TYR A 185 -34.73 10.52 -16.05
N LYS A 186 -33.99 11.52 -15.57
CA LYS A 186 -32.97 11.37 -14.54
C LYS A 186 -33.38 12.19 -13.32
N ALA A 187 -33.44 11.55 -12.16
CA ALA A 187 -33.60 12.20 -10.87
C ALA A 187 -32.23 12.30 -10.17
N SER A 188 -31.78 13.52 -9.87
CA SER A 188 -30.46 13.82 -9.28
C SER A 188 -30.56 14.95 -8.25
N VAL A 189 -29.97 14.89 -7.06
CA VAL A 189 -29.17 13.82 -6.45
C VAL A 189 -29.91 13.23 -5.25
N VAL A 190 -29.80 11.92 -5.04
CA VAL A 190 -30.35 11.23 -3.86
C VAL A 190 -29.19 10.85 -2.95
N LEU A 191 -29.19 11.34 -1.71
CA LEU A 191 -28.11 11.18 -0.73
C LEU A 191 -28.53 10.23 0.39
N VAL A 192 -28.05 8.98 0.35
CA VAL A 192 -28.35 7.95 1.35
C VAL A 192 -27.21 7.87 2.35
N GLU A 193 -27.47 8.13 3.62
CA GLU A 193 -26.44 8.10 4.67
C GLU A 193 -26.72 7.03 5.73
N SER A 194 -25.64 6.46 6.28
CA SER A 194 -25.73 5.53 7.40
C SER A 194 -25.89 6.28 8.72
N GLN A 195 -26.91 5.95 9.52
CA GLN A 195 -27.10 6.49 10.88
C GLN A 195 -26.29 5.75 11.95
N ARG A 196 -25.31 4.92 11.57
CA ARG A 196 -24.49 4.19 12.55
C ARG A 196 -23.60 5.17 13.30
N SER A 197 -23.39 4.95 14.61
CA SER A 197 -22.48 5.77 15.40
C SER A 197 -21.08 5.77 14.77
N VAL A 198 -20.53 6.95 14.55
CA VAL A 198 -19.10 7.14 14.29
C VAL A 198 -18.39 7.31 15.61
N ARG A 199 -17.15 6.81 15.72
CA ARG A 199 -16.32 7.08 16.88
C ARG A 199 -15.64 8.43 16.67
N PRO A 200 -15.97 9.47 17.46
CA PRO A 200 -15.30 10.75 17.33
C PRO A 200 -13.82 10.56 17.62
N THR A 201 -12.96 11.10 16.76
CA THR A 201 -11.52 11.12 17.00
C THR A 201 -11.23 12.04 18.18
N LEU A 202 -10.25 11.67 19.00
CA LEU A 202 -9.81 12.55 20.08
C LEU A 202 -9.20 13.83 19.48
N PRO A 203 -9.45 15.00 20.07
CA PRO A 203 -8.85 16.24 19.61
C PRO A 203 -7.32 16.15 19.74
N VAL A 204 -6.61 16.67 18.74
CA VAL A 204 -5.16 16.80 18.80
C VAL A 204 -4.81 17.80 19.90
N ARG A 205 -4.22 17.31 21.01
CA ARG A 205 -3.87 18.14 22.17
C ARG A 205 -2.60 18.98 21.93
N THR A 206 -1.59 18.37 21.32
CA THR A 206 -0.29 18.98 21.04
C THR A 206 0.15 18.63 19.62
N ARG A 207 0.79 19.57 18.94
CA ARG A 207 1.43 19.35 17.65
C ARG A 207 2.93 19.37 17.87
N ASN A 208 3.59 18.22 17.77
CA ASN A 208 5.05 18.14 17.87
C ASN A 208 5.65 18.24 16.46
N LEU A 209 6.13 19.44 16.11
CA LEU A 209 6.80 19.72 14.85
C LEU A 209 8.30 19.90 15.11
N LYS A 210 9.13 19.11 14.44
CA LYS A 210 10.59 19.28 14.44
C LYS A 210 11.03 19.63 13.02
N VAL A 211 11.69 20.77 12.87
CA VAL A 211 12.28 21.22 11.60
C VAL A 211 13.78 21.06 11.73
N ILE A 212 14.38 20.27 10.84
CA ILE A 212 15.82 20.07 10.77
C ILE A 212 16.31 20.53 9.39
N PRO A 213 17.47 21.19 9.31
CA PRO A 213 18.11 21.47 8.03
C PRO A 213 18.45 20.15 7.32
N PHE A 214 18.33 20.14 5.99
CA PHE A 214 18.67 18.97 5.20
C PHE A 214 20.19 18.88 5.00
N GLU A 215 20.87 18.27 5.97
CA GLU A 215 22.31 18.00 5.96
C GLU A 215 22.52 16.50 5.73
N ARG A 216 22.74 16.12 4.47
CA ARG A 216 22.85 14.70 4.13
C ARG A 216 24.25 14.20 4.46
N PRO A 217 24.41 13.22 5.37
CA PRO A 217 25.73 12.63 5.64
C PRO A 217 26.30 12.02 4.36
N MET A 218 27.60 12.18 4.13
CA MET A 218 28.30 11.59 2.99
C MET A 218 29.58 10.94 3.45
N ILE A 219 29.75 9.65 3.12
CA ILE A 219 30.95 8.87 3.35
C ILE A 219 31.86 9.04 2.13
N GLU A 220 33.10 9.45 2.37
CA GLU A 220 34.13 9.63 1.33
C GLU A 220 35.16 8.51 1.36
N LEU A 221 35.60 8.12 2.55
CA LEU A 221 36.68 7.15 2.73
C LEU A 221 36.42 6.28 3.96
N LEU A 222 36.77 5.00 3.83
CA LEU A 222 36.81 4.04 4.93
C LEU A 222 38.26 3.66 5.20
N GLN A 223 38.66 3.71 6.46
CA GLN A 223 39.99 3.32 6.91
C GLN A 223 39.89 2.39 8.13
N SER A 224 40.99 1.78 8.51
CA SER A 224 41.09 0.97 9.72
C SER A 224 41.99 1.63 10.76
N GLN A 225 41.72 1.34 12.03
CA GLN A 225 42.57 1.72 13.15
C GLN A 225 42.64 0.55 14.13
N GLU A 226 43.86 0.11 14.48
CA GLU A 226 44.08 -1.05 15.35
C GLU A 226 43.38 -0.91 16.71
N ASN A 227 43.49 0.26 17.33
CA ASN A 227 42.81 0.61 18.57
C ASN A 227 42.76 2.13 18.74
N ASN A 228 41.99 2.63 19.70
CA ASN A 228 41.81 4.08 19.92
C ASN A 228 43.12 4.85 20.19
N ALA A 229 44.21 4.18 20.59
CA ALA A 229 45.50 4.81 20.87
C ALA A 229 46.48 4.73 19.69
N ALA A 230 46.24 3.86 18.71
CA ALA A 230 47.09 3.67 17.55
C ALA A 230 46.86 4.79 16.51
N PRO A 231 47.89 5.19 15.74
CA PRO A 231 47.71 6.10 14.62
C PRO A 231 46.86 5.46 13.52
N ILE A 232 46.05 6.27 12.82
CA ILE A 232 45.31 5.84 11.63
C ILE A 232 46.29 5.84 10.46
N LEU A 233 46.55 4.67 9.88
CA LEU A 233 47.48 4.52 8.77
C LEU A 233 46.71 4.42 7.43
N PRO A 234 47.19 5.08 6.37
CA PRO A 234 46.60 4.91 5.04
C PRO A 234 46.81 3.48 4.55
N ASP A 235 45.84 2.96 3.78
CA ASP A 235 45.87 1.63 3.16
C ASP A 235 46.02 0.46 4.15
N GLN A 236 45.72 0.69 5.44
CA GLN A 236 45.67 -0.36 6.45
C GLN A 236 44.49 -1.30 6.17
N LEU A 237 44.77 -2.60 6.17
CA LEU A 237 43.74 -3.63 6.02
C LEU A 237 42.76 -3.58 7.19
N ILE A 238 41.48 -3.79 6.89
CA ILE A 238 40.42 -3.83 7.89
C ILE A 238 40.35 -5.25 8.44
N LEU A 239 40.79 -5.42 9.69
CA LEU A 239 40.86 -6.70 10.39
C LEU A 239 39.79 -6.79 11.48
N ALA A 240 39.44 -8.02 11.87
CA ALA A 240 38.53 -8.25 12.98
C ALA A 240 39.13 -7.74 14.31
N GLY A 241 38.32 -7.03 15.10
CA GLY A 241 38.76 -6.41 16.36
C GLY A 241 39.37 -5.02 16.21
N TYR A 242 39.59 -4.54 14.98
CA TYR A 242 40.00 -3.16 14.72
C TYR A 242 38.78 -2.24 14.71
N ASN A 243 39.04 -0.94 14.84
CA ASN A 243 38.02 0.07 14.61
C ASN A 243 37.89 0.37 13.12
N LEU A 244 36.66 0.58 12.68
CA LEU A 244 36.32 1.19 11.40
C LEU A 244 36.33 2.71 11.56
N VAL A 245 37.14 3.38 10.74
CA VAL A 245 37.19 4.83 10.64
C VAL A 245 36.44 5.25 9.38
N ILE A 246 35.39 6.04 9.55
CA ILE A 246 34.55 6.55 8.46
C ILE A 246 34.83 8.04 8.33
N ASP A 247 35.46 8.43 7.23
CA ASP A 247 35.75 9.82 6.88
C ASP A 247 34.75 10.36 5.85
N GLY A 248 34.37 11.61 6.01
CA GLY A 248 33.49 12.30 5.08
C GLY A 248 32.95 13.62 5.61
N HIS A 249 31.68 13.89 5.36
CA HIS A 249 31.03 15.17 5.67
C HIS A 249 29.64 14.99 6.30
N GLN A 250 29.29 15.90 7.20
CA GLN A 250 28.00 15.95 7.89
C GLN A 250 27.65 14.63 8.60
N LEU A 251 28.65 13.91 9.12
CA LEU A 251 28.47 12.59 9.72
C LEU A 251 27.82 12.64 11.11
N ARG A 252 27.95 13.76 11.83
CA ARG A 252 27.36 13.96 13.17
C ARG A 252 25.97 14.58 13.08
N GLY A 253 24.97 13.85 13.57
CA GLY A 253 23.61 14.33 13.83
C GLY A 253 23.30 14.34 15.33
N GLU A 254 22.03 14.52 15.70
CA GLU A 254 21.55 14.40 17.09
C GLU A 254 21.70 12.97 17.63
N THR A 255 21.40 11.99 16.79
CA THR A 255 21.65 10.57 17.07
C THR A 255 22.19 9.95 15.80
N THR A 256 23.49 9.71 15.76
CA THR A 256 24.17 9.07 14.64
C THR A 256 24.25 7.57 14.89
N VAL A 257 23.89 6.81 13.87
CA VAL A 257 23.93 5.36 13.86
C VAL A 257 24.65 4.91 12.60
N VAL A 258 25.47 3.86 12.72
CA VAL A 258 26.13 3.22 11.59
C VAL A 258 25.46 1.88 11.35
N LEU A 259 25.05 1.66 10.10
CA LEU A 259 24.41 0.44 9.62
C LEU A 259 25.46 -0.34 8.82
N ILE A 260 25.68 -1.61 9.15
CA ILE A 260 26.50 -2.55 8.38
C ILE A 260 25.58 -3.69 7.92
N ASP A 261 25.57 -4.01 6.62
CA ASP A 261 24.84 -5.14 5.99
C ASP A 261 23.34 -5.29 6.34
N ASP A 262 22.68 -4.18 6.68
CA ASP A 262 21.27 -4.07 7.09
C ASP A 262 20.89 -4.72 8.44
N ASP A 263 21.74 -5.58 9.01
CA ASP A 263 21.48 -6.34 10.24
C ASP A 263 22.24 -5.80 11.47
N HIS A 264 23.32 -5.06 11.27
CA HIS A 264 24.10 -4.47 12.37
C HIS A 264 23.82 -2.97 12.49
N GLU A 265 23.08 -2.59 13.53
CA GLU A 265 22.84 -1.20 13.91
C GLU A 265 23.72 -0.82 15.12
N ILE A 266 24.75 0.00 14.87
CA ILE A 266 25.74 0.37 15.89
C ILE A 266 25.59 1.86 16.20
N THR A 267 25.47 2.20 17.48
CA THR A 267 25.54 3.59 17.95
C THR A 267 26.96 3.86 18.43
N PRO A 268 27.77 4.66 17.70
CA PRO A 268 29.12 4.98 18.15
C PRO A 268 29.09 5.84 19.42
N ASN A 269 30.17 5.78 20.21
CA ASN A 269 30.29 6.64 21.38
C ASN A 269 30.44 8.10 20.95
N ASP A 270 29.84 9.03 21.70
CA ASP A 270 29.74 10.45 21.32
C ASP A 270 31.11 11.15 21.18
N ASP A 271 32.13 10.66 21.89
CA ASP A 271 33.52 11.12 21.80
C ASP A 271 34.22 10.72 20.49
N GLN A 272 33.71 9.70 19.82
CA GLN A 272 34.23 9.15 18.57
C GLN A 272 33.46 9.62 17.32
N VAL A 273 32.46 10.50 17.49
CA VAL A 273 31.66 11.05 16.39
C VAL A 273 31.99 12.52 16.20
N THR A 274 32.44 12.89 15.01
CA THR A 274 32.64 14.28 14.59
C THR A 274 31.93 14.53 13.27
N PRO A 275 31.71 15.79 12.86
CA PRO A 275 31.08 16.08 11.57
C PRO A 275 31.82 15.50 10.36
N SER A 276 33.12 15.22 10.48
CA SER A 276 33.95 14.72 9.38
C SER A 276 34.44 13.28 9.56
N ARG A 277 34.32 12.71 10.76
CA ARG A 277 34.88 11.40 11.09
C ARG A 277 34.04 10.67 12.14
N ILE A 278 33.80 9.39 11.92
CA ILE A 278 33.27 8.47 12.94
C ILE A 278 34.28 7.35 13.15
N ILE A 279 34.55 7.00 14.40
CA ILE A 279 35.34 5.81 14.77
C ILE A 279 34.44 4.87 15.56
N LEU A 280 34.38 3.60 15.15
CA LEU A 280 33.60 2.58 15.88
C LEU A 280 34.29 1.21 15.84
N PRO A 281 34.17 0.40 16.89
CA PRO A 281 34.65 -0.98 16.85
C PRO A 281 33.79 -1.81 15.90
N LEU A 282 34.41 -2.63 15.06
CA LEU A 282 33.68 -3.59 14.24
C LEU A 282 33.00 -4.66 15.11
N PRO A 283 31.75 -5.06 14.81
CA PRO A 283 31.11 -6.19 15.47
C PRO A 283 31.93 -7.47 15.34
N ALA A 284 32.01 -8.23 16.43
CA ALA A 284 32.83 -9.44 16.49
C ALA A 284 32.26 -10.62 15.70
N ASP A 285 31.01 -10.55 15.28
CA ASP A 285 30.25 -11.54 14.53
C ASP A 285 30.24 -11.31 13.01
N LEU A 286 30.87 -10.22 12.53
CA LEU A 286 31.06 -10.01 11.10
C LEU A 286 31.93 -11.12 10.50
N GLN A 287 31.47 -11.67 9.37
CA GLN A 287 32.17 -12.71 8.62
C GLN A 287 33.17 -12.08 7.64
N PRO A 288 34.30 -12.74 7.30
CA PRO A 288 35.25 -12.15 6.37
C PRO A 288 34.65 -12.00 4.97
N GLY A 289 34.83 -10.86 4.30
CA GLY A 289 34.22 -10.60 3.00
C GLY A 289 33.87 -9.13 2.75
N LEU A 290 33.06 -8.88 1.72
CA LEU A 290 32.58 -7.54 1.37
C LEU A 290 31.39 -7.15 2.24
N HIS A 291 31.49 -6.01 2.93
CA HIS A 291 30.42 -5.41 3.72
C HIS A 291 30.04 -4.03 3.18
N ALA A 292 28.76 -3.71 3.27
CA ALA A 292 28.21 -2.38 2.98
C ALA A 292 28.02 -1.61 4.29
N VAL A 293 28.41 -0.33 4.31
CA VAL A 293 28.24 0.57 5.45
C VAL A 293 27.50 1.84 5.04
N GLN A 294 26.60 2.27 5.92
CA GLN A 294 25.86 3.53 5.82
C GLN A 294 25.81 4.25 7.16
N VAL A 295 25.78 5.58 7.12
CA VAL A 295 25.53 6.42 8.29
C VAL A 295 24.10 6.94 8.22
N ALA A 296 23.34 6.71 9.29
CA ALA A 296 21.96 7.15 9.44
C ALA A 296 21.82 8.09 10.64
N HIS A 297 21.12 9.20 10.44
CA HIS A 297 20.70 10.08 11.53
C HIS A 297 19.30 9.70 11.97
N ARG A 298 19.14 9.37 13.25
CA ARG A 298 17.84 9.16 13.88
C ARG A 298 17.32 10.49 14.43
N ILE A 299 16.01 10.70 14.31
CA ILE A 299 15.34 11.93 14.78
C ILE A 299 14.51 11.58 16.01
N ALA A 300 14.89 12.11 17.17
CA ALA A 300 14.08 12.00 18.39
C ALA A 300 12.99 13.08 18.40
N PHE A 301 11.72 12.68 18.43
CA PHE A 301 10.58 13.61 18.50
C PHE A 301 10.20 14.01 19.93
N ASP A 302 10.59 13.19 20.91
CA ASP A 302 10.35 13.42 22.33
C ASP A 302 11.65 13.13 23.10
N PRO A 303 12.28 14.13 23.74
CA PRO A 303 13.50 13.94 24.51
C PRO A 303 13.30 13.04 25.75
N ASP A 304 12.06 12.90 26.24
CA ASP A 304 11.73 12.10 27.42
C ASP A 304 11.24 10.67 27.05
N ALA A 305 11.09 10.37 25.75
CA ALA A 305 10.68 9.05 25.26
C ALA A 305 11.65 8.52 24.17
N PRO A 306 12.71 7.79 24.56
CA PRO A 306 13.74 7.28 23.65
C PRO A 306 13.26 6.34 22.53
N MET A 307 12.02 5.84 22.62
CA MET A 307 11.48 4.88 21.65
C MET A 307 10.72 5.53 20.46
N ASP A 308 10.55 6.86 20.40
CA ASP A 308 10.01 7.57 19.21
C ASP A 308 11.14 8.19 18.38
N THR A 309 12.22 7.44 18.17
CA THR A 309 13.25 7.77 17.17
C THR A 309 12.77 7.33 15.80
N ARG A 310 12.71 8.26 14.85
CA ARG A 310 12.29 7.97 13.47
C ARG A 310 13.49 7.96 12.54
N ARG A 311 13.35 7.24 11.42
CA ARG A 311 14.30 7.29 10.30
C ARG A 311 14.44 8.74 9.81
N GLY A 312 15.65 9.27 9.89
CA GLY A 312 16.02 10.58 9.36
C GLY A 312 16.79 10.44 8.05
N LEU A 313 17.90 11.16 7.94
CA LEU A 313 18.74 11.19 6.75
C LEU A 313 19.73 10.03 6.75
N GLU A 314 19.98 9.48 5.57
CA GLU A 314 20.90 8.36 5.35
C GLU A 314 21.95 8.74 4.30
N SER A 315 23.18 8.26 4.50
CA SER A 315 24.31 8.54 3.61
C SER A 315 24.27 7.74 2.32
N ASN A 316 25.24 7.96 1.44
CA ASN A 316 25.60 6.97 0.43
C ASN A 316 26.04 5.66 1.10
N VAL A 317 25.96 4.57 0.34
CA VAL A 317 26.58 3.29 0.69
C VAL A 317 28.06 3.37 0.34
N ALA A 318 28.92 3.05 1.30
CA ALA A 318 30.32 2.74 1.07
C ALA A 318 30.55 1.25 1.35
N ALA A 319 31.57 0.64 0.76
CA ALA A 319 31.86 -0.77 0.97
C ALA A 319 33.30 -0.97 1.43
N PHE A 320 33.51 -1.93 2.31
CA PHE A 320 34.83 -2.35 2.76
C PHE A 320 34.95 -3.86 2.73
N VAL A 321 36.19 -4.36 2.69
CA VAL A 321 36.48 -5.79 2.74
C VAL A 321 37.06 -6.09 4.11
N LEU A 322 36.38 -6.93 4.89
CA LEU A 322 36.89 -7.48 6.14
C LEU A 322 37.81 -8.65 5.82
N VAL A 323 39.10 -8.47 6.12
CA VAL A 323 40.15 -9.41 5.75
C VAL A 323 40.32 -10.46 6.87
N PRO A 324 40.41 -11.76 6.52
CA PRO A 324 40.68 -12.81 7.50
C PRO A 324 42.15 -12.79 7.96
N GLU A 325 42.39 -13.08 9.23
CA GLU A 325 43.71 -13.24 9.82
C GLU A 325 43.91 -14.68 10.30
N ILE A 326 45.10 -15.24 10.05
CA ILE A 326 45.49 -16.57 10.54
C ILE A 326 46.02 -16.42 11.95
N VAL A 327 45.28 -16.93 12.93
CA VAL A 327 45.65 -16.87 14.36
C VAL A 327 46.62 -17.99 14.71
N THR A 328 46.33 -19.21 14.23
CA THR A 328 47.24 -20.36 14.40
C THR A 328 47.25 -21.21 13.15
N SER A 329 48.46 -21.53 12.66
CA SER A 329 48.68 -22.45 11.56
C SER A 329 49.44 -23.69 12.04
N PRO A 330 49.22 -24.87 11.41
CA PRO A 330 50.00 -26.06 11.70
C PRO A 330 51.42 -25.89 11.15
N ALA A 331 52.44 -26.28 11.92
CA ALA A 331 53.83 -26.19 11.49
C ALA A 331 54.14 -27.14 10.32
N THR A 332 53.53 -28.32 10.33
CA THR A 332 53.69 -29.36 9.30
C THR A 332 52.33 -29.93 8.90
N ALA A 333 52.10 -30.16 7.61
CA ALA A 333 50.97 -30.93 7.10
C ALA A 333 51.45 -31.98 6.08
N ALA A 334 51.01 -33.23 6.26
CA ALA A 334 51.36 -34.32 5.36
C ALA A 334 50.36 -34.42 4.20
N ARG A 335 50.81 -34.91 3.04
CA ARG A 335 49.92 -35.25 1.92
C ARG A 335 48.86 -36.28 2.34
N ALA A 336 47.68 -36.19 1.74
CA ALA A 336 46.51 -37.02 2.05
C ALA A 336 46.05 -37.00 3.52
N SER A 337 46.57 -36.06 4.33
CA SER A 337 46.17 -35.90 5.72
C SER A 337 45.32 -34.65 5.91
N ALA A 338 44.40 -34.71 6.88
CA ALA A 338 43.63 -33.57 7.31
C ALA A 338 44.48 -32.71 8.25
N ALA A 339 44.49 -31.41 7.99
CA ALA A 339 45.07 -30.39 8.85
C ALA A 339 44.02 -29.33 9.16
N SER A 340 44.22 -28.60 10.25
CA SER A 340 43.33 -27.51 10.66
C SER A 340 44.14 -26.26 10.95
N LEU A 341 43.52 -25.11 10.71
CA LEU A 341 44.05 -23.79 11.06
C LEU A 341 42.94 -22.96 11.72
N THR A 342 43.34 -22.05 12.60
CA THR A 342 42.40 -21.12 13.25
C THR A 342 42.52 -19.75 12.61
N ILE A 343 41.37 -19.16 12.27
CA ILE A 343 41.24 -17.82 11.70
C ILE A 343 40.35 -16.92 12.55
N ASN A 344 40.49 -15.62 12.31
CA ASN A 344 39.61 -14.58 12.82
C ASN A 344 39.31 -13.57 11.68
N PRO A 345 38.06 -13.25 11.35
CA PRO A 345 36.80 -13.68 11.98
C PRO A 345 36.29 -15.07 11.53
N ALA A 346 35.20 -15.53 12.16
CA ALA A 346 34.58 -16.82 11.87
C ALA A 346 34.00 -16.89 10.45
N VAL A 347 34.17 -18.02 9.78
CA VAL A 347 33.71 -18.24 8.40
C VAL A 347 32.35 -18.90 8.39
N GLY A 348 31.42 -18.29 7.64
CA GLY A 348 30.09 -18.79 7.39
C GLY A 348 30.09 -20.08 6.54
N PRO A 349 29.05 -20.93 6.66
CA PRO A 349 29.01 -22.22 5.98
C PRO A 349 28.97 -22.12 4.45
N THR A 350 28.45 -21.01 3.91
CA THR A 350 28.27 -20.77 2.47
C THR A 350 29.45 -20.05 1.81
N GLN A 351 30.43 -19.60 2.58
CA GLN A 351 31.56 -18.82 2.08
C GLN A 351 32.59 -19.73 1.39
N ARG A 352 33.21 -19.23 0.32
CA ARG A 352 34.24 -19.96 -0.42
C ARG A 352 35.60 -19.71 0.22
N ALA A 353 36.13 -20.71 0.91
CA ALA A 353 37.46 -20.67 1.48
C ALA A 353 38.48 -21.44 0.62
N SER A 354 39.65 -20.84 0.40
CA SER A 354 40.80 -21.46 -0.23
C SER A 354 42.08 -21.11 0.52
N LEU A 355 43.04 -22.04 0.51
CA LEU A 355 44.36 -21.86 1.09
C LEU A 355 45.38 -21.69 -0.02
N LEU A 356 46.17 -20.63 0.07
CA LEU A 356 47.26 -20.35 -0.85
C LEU A 356 48.56 -20.73 -0.13
N VAL A 357 49.15 -21.86 -0.53
CA VAL A 357 50.38 -22.37 0.05
C VAL A 357 51.50 -22.27 -0.98
N GLY A 358 52.42 -21.33 -0.77
CA GLY A 358 53.45 -20.98 -1.74
C GLY A 358 52.86 -20.58 -3.10
N ARG A 359 52.95 -21.48 -4.09
CA ARG A 359 52.39 -21.30 -5.44
C ARG A 359 51.16 -22.16 -5.73
N GLY A 360 50.76 -23.01 -4.78
CA GLY A 360 49.61 -23.90 -4.93
C GLY A 360 48.37 -23.37 -4.22
N THR A 361 47.20 -23.82 -4.66
CA THR A 361 45.92 -23.52 -4.03
C THR A 361 45.28 -24.83 -3.56
N ILE A 362 44.84 -24.86 -2.31
CA ILE A 362 44.04 -25.95 -1.74
C ILE A 362 42.64 -25.40 -1.46
N THR A 363 41.64 -25.94 -2.15
CA THR A 363 40.24 -25.53 -1.93
C THR A 363 39.72 -26.20 -0.67
N VAL A 364 39.14 -25.43 0.23
CA VAL A 364 38.48 -25.96 1.43
C VAL A 364 37.07 -26.43 1.04
N ALA A 365 36.67 -27.61 1.53
CA ALA A 365 35.35 -28.14 1.23
C ALA A 365 34.26 -27.23 1.83
N ALA A 366 33.19 -26.99 1.06
CA ALA A 366 32.04 -26.22 1.55
C ALA A 366 31.38 -26.96 2.72
N ARG A 367 30.93 -26.20 3.72
CA ARG A 367 30.25 -26.75 4.89
C ARG A 367 28.73 -26.80 4.68
N PRO A 368 28.03 -27.74 5.35
CA PRO A 368 26.57 -27.75 5.36
C PRO A 368 25.97 -26.39 5.74
N PRO A 369 24.95 -25.87 5.01
CA PRO A 369 24.34 -24.57 5.28
C PRO A 369 23.72 -24.41 6.68
N ALA A 370 23.45 -25.52 7.38
CA ALA A 370 22.90 -25.52 8.72
C ALA A 370 23.95 -25.35 9.84
N ASP A 371 25.24 -25.40 9.50
CA ASP A 371 26.32 -25.31 10.49
C ASP A 371 26.57 -23.85 10.92
N PRO A 372 26.83 -23.58 12.21
CA PRO A 372 27.15 -22.23 12.68
C PRO A 372 28.52 -21.76 12.16
N PRO A 373 28.76 -20.44 12.00
CA PRO A 373 30.09 -19.93 11.63
C PRO A 373 31.21 -20.49 12.52
N SER A 374 32.37 -20.81 11.93
CA SER A 374 33.49 -21.46 12.62
C SER A 374 34.79 -20.70 12.41
N THR A 375 35.58 -20.57 13.47
CA THR A 375 36.96 -20.03 13.42
C THR A 375 37.98 -21.10 13.03
N THR A 376 37.59 -22.37 12.98
CA THR A 376 38.47 -23.47 12.57
C THR A 376 38.16 -23.88 11.14
N LEU A 377 39.17 -23.85 10.27
CA LEU A 377 39.11 -24.36 8.90
C LEU A 377 39.87 -25.68 8.82
N GLU A 378 39.17 -26.74 8.45
CA GLU A 378 39.75 -28.06 8.16
C GLU A 378 39.98 -28.22 6.66
N PHE A 379 41.15 -28.70 6.28
CA PHE A 379 41.53 -28.91 4.88
C PHE A 379 42.34 -30.18 4.73
N THR A 380 42.25 -30.81 3.55
CA THR A 380 43.03 -31.99 3.20
C THR A 380 44.06 -31.61 2.15
N VAL A 381 45.33 -31.92 2.40
CA VAL A 381 46.41 -31.66 1.43
C VAL A 381 46.33 -32.72 0.31
N PRO A 382 46.19 -32.33 -0.97
CA PRO A 382 46.16 -33.27 -2.08
C PRO A 382 47.43 -34.12 -2.20
N GLU A 383 47.32 -35.37 -2.67
CA GLU A 383 48.46 -36.29 -2.85
C GLU A 383 49.53 -35.77 -3.82
N ASP A 384 49.13 -34.93 -4.77
CA ASP A 384 49.98 -34.34 -5.79
C ASP A 384 50.55 -32.96 -5.40
N PHE A 385 50.22 -32.45 -4.20
CA PHE A 385 50.62 -31.11 -3.77
C PHE A 385 52.14 -31.00 -3.53
N ALA A 386 52.79 -29.95 -4.04
CA ALA A 386 54.26 -29.81 -3.96
C ALA A 386 54.78 -29.80 -2.51
N THR A 387 55.69 -30.71 -2.16
CA THR A 387 56.36 -30.74 -0.85
C THR A 387 57.40 -29.63 -0.75
N GLY A 388 57.68 -29.18 0.47
CA GLY A 388 58.72 -28.20 0.73
C GLY A 388 58.63 -27.57 2.11
N ALA A 389 59.78 -27.18 2.65
CA ALA A 389 59.89 -26.44 3.89
C ALA A 389 59.63 -24.94 3.66
N ASN A 390 59.11 -24.26 4.69
CA ASN A 390 58.92 -22.80 4.73
C ASN A 390 58.04 -22.23 3.60
N GLN A 391 56.95 -22.92 3.24
CA GLN A 391 56.00 -22.35 2.27
C GLN A 391 55.12 -21.30 2.97
N LEU A 392 54.99 -20.12 2.36
CA LEU A 392 54.12 -19.06 2.87
C LEU A 392 52.65 -19.49 2.78
N LEU A 393 51.89 -19.27 3.84
CA LEU A 393 50.50 -19.66 3.97
C LEU A 393 49.61 -18.41 4.00
N ARG A 394 48.61 -18.38 3.13
CA ARG A 394 47.52 -17.39 3.16
C ARG A 394 46.17 -18.07 3.04
N VAL A 395 45.15 -17.45 3.61
CA VAL A 395 43.75 -17.85 3.48
C VAL A 395 43.05 -16.83 2.59
N GLN A 396 42.24 -17.30 1.65
CA GLN A 396 41.34 -16.45 0.89
C GLN A 396 39.89 -16.88 1.14
N ILE A 397 39.05 -15.96 1.62
CA ILE A 397 37.62 -16.21 1.86
C ILE A 397 36.80 -15.21 1.07
N ASP A 398 35.94 -15.69 0.17
CA ASP A 398 35.09 -14.88 -0.73
C ASP A 398 35.87 -13.76 -1.47
N GLY A 399 37.16 -14.03 -1.77
CA GLY A 399 38.07 -13.11 -2.44
C GLY A 399 38.92 -12.24 -1.52
N ALA A 400 38.62 -12.15 -0.22
CA ALA A 400 39.44 -11.46 0.78
C ALA A 400 40.64 -12.32 1.19
N GLU A 401 41.86 -11.84 0.97
CA GLU A 401 43.11 -12.58 1.19
C GLU A 401 43.82 -12.12 2.46
N SER A 402 44.23 -13.07 3.32
CA SER A 402 44.91 -12.79 4.58
C SER A 402 46.28 -12.15 4.38
N PRO A 403 46.70 -11.21 5.24
CA PRO A 403 48.00 -10.57 5.15
C PRO A 403 49.14 -11.57 5.42
N LEU A 404 50.33 -11.21 4.95
CA LEU A 404 51.59 -11.84 5.34
C LEU A 404 52.39 -10.86 6.20
N GLU A 405 53.06 -11.37 7.22
CA GLU A 405 54.03 -10.61 7.99
C GLU A 405 55.29 -10.37 7.15
N VAL A 406 55.86 -9.17 7.30
CA VAL A 406 57.02 -8.72 6.55
C VAL A 406 58.14 -8.37 7.54
N ASP A 407 59.37 -8.82 7.26
CA ASP A 407 60.53 -8.47 8.07
C ASP A 407 61.03 -7.04 7.83
N ALA A 408 62.04 -6.62 8.61
CA ALA A 408 62.67 -5.31 8.46
C ALA A 408 63.31 -5.05 7.08
N ASN A 409 63.50 -6.09 6.26
CA ASN A 409 64.05 -6.01 4.91
C ASN A 409 62.97 -6.02 3.82
N GLY A 410 61.68 -6.05 4.18
CA GLY A 410 60.59 -6.10 3.20
C GLY A 410 60.29 -7.50 2.67
N LEU A 411 60.81 -8.56 3.28
CA LEU A 411 60.58 -9.95 2.87
C LEU A 411 59.45 -10.59 3.69
N TYR A 412 58.59 -11.35 3.02
CA TYR A 412 57.52 -12.10 3.67
C TYR A 412 58.08 -13.22 4.55
N VAL A 413 57.72 -13.21 5.83
CA VAL A 413 58.23 -14.15 6.81
C VAL A 413 57.19 -15.12 7.34
N ASP A 414 55.97 -14.69 7.62
CA ASP A 414 54.95 -15.55 8.23
C ASP A 414 53.55 -15.21 7.70
N PRO A 415 52.55 -16.09 7.84
CA PRO A 415 52.60 -17.46 8.37
C PRO A 415 53.27 -18.46 7.40
N ARG A 416 53.89 -19.52 7.96
CA ARG A 416 54.53 -20.61 7.19
C ARG A 416 53.96 -21.97 7.53
N ILE A 417 54.08 -22.89 6.57
CA ILE A 417 53.77 -24.31 6.72
C ILE A 417 54.80 -25.15 5.95
N GLU A 418 55.18 -26.29 6.52
CA GLU A 418 55.96 -27.32 5.85
C GLU A 418 55.05 -28.43 5.33
N ILE A 419 55.12 -28.72 4.02
CA ILE A 419 54.36 -29.82 3.41
C ILE A 419 55.27 -31.04 3.30
N THR A 420 54.97 -32.08 4.10
CA THR A 420 55.69 -33.35 4.12
C THR A 420 55.04 -34.37 3.18
N PRO A 421 55.80 -35.32 2.62
CA PRO A 421 55.29 -36.35 1.72
C PRO A 421 54.21 -37.24 2.34
#